data_AF-A0A7K6CQQ7-F1
#
_entry.id   AF-A0A7K6CQQ7-F1
#
_cell.length_a   1.000
_cell.length_b   1.000
_cell.length_c   1.000
_cell.angle_alpha   90.00
_cell.angle_beta   90.00
_cell.angle_gamma   90.00
#
_symmetry.space_group_name_H-M   'P 1'
#
loop_
_entity.id
_entity.type
_entity.pdbx_description
1 polymer ?
#
loop_
_entity_poly.entity_id
_entity_poly.type
_entity_poly.pdbx_seq_one_letter_code
_entity_poly.pdbx_strand_id
1 'polypeptide(L)'
;MPEIPLTRVVSVTSSDPRHPAENLLRPDDGGRWRGAAAGEKQLSVVLELGGGPRPIHSLHIGNDGAAFVEVLAGTAAGGDFQVLLPTAALMSPAESRAGAELRRVRIFGPENLVKNSAKLSWDRIRVVLSQPYCQSRPWGLSFVRVFAAPEEEKRSPEGQVSDL
;
A
#
# COMPACT_ATOMS: atom_id res chain seq x y z
N MET A 1 -13.90 -0.41 -8.85
CA MET A 1 -13.20 -1.38 -7.98
C MET A 1 -13.45 -0.97 -6.55
N PRO A 2 -13.93 -1.88 -5.67
CA PRO A 2 -14.20 -1.52 -4.29
C PRO A 2 -12.89 -1.30 -3.51
N GLU A 3 -12.80 -0.18 -2.79
CA GLU A 3 -11.70 0.11 -1.87
C GLU A 3 -11.82 -0.79 -0.63
N ILE A 4 -10.69 -1.35 -0.19
CA ILE A 4 -10.57 -2.13 1.04
C ILE A 4 -10.14 -1.16 2.13
N PRO A 5 -10.99 -0.88 3.14
CA PRO A 5 -10.67 0.09 4.17
C PRO A 5 -9.50 -0.39 5.03
N LEU A 6 -8.66 0.55 5.46
CA LEU A 6 -7.61 0.28 6.45
C LEU A 6 -8.20 0.53 7.84
N THR A 7 -8.11 -0.46 8.73
CA THR A 7 -8.81 -0.41 10.02
C THR A 7 -7.90 -0.14 11.20
N ARG A 8 -6.63 -0.56 11.12
CA ARG A 8 -5.70 -0.48 12.25
C ARG A 8 -4.25 -0.46 11.80
N VAL A 9 -3.42 0.31 12.51
CA VAL A 9 -1.96 0.18 12.47
C VAL A 9 -1.57 -0.95 13.42
N VAL A 10 -1.07 -2.06 12.89
CA VAL A 10 -0.66 -3.23 13.66
C VAL A 10 0.74 -3.03 14.24
N SER A 11 1.65 -2.47 13.47
CA SER A 11 2.98 -2.09 13.92
C SER A 11 3.59 -1.03 13.00
N VAL A 12 4.54 -0.27 13.53
CA VAL A 12 5.29 0.75 12.79
C VAL A 12 6.72 0.80 13.32
N THR A 13 7.72 1.00 12.45
CA THR A 13 9.12 1.08 12.88
C THR A 13 9.49 2.44 13.46
N SER A 14 8.90 3.52 12.95
CA SER A 14 9.17 4.89 13.36
C SER A 14 8.04 5.82 12.88
N SER A 15 7.73 6.84 13.68
CA SER A 15 6.55 7.69 13.48
C SER A 15 6.74 9.07 14.15
N ASP A 16 6.65 10.16 13.39
CA ASP A 16 6.59 11.52 13.94
C ASP A 16 5.25 11.72 14.67
N PRO A 17 5.22 12.17 15.94
CA PRO A 17 3.98 12.43 16.68
C PRO A 17 3.00 13.39 15.98
N ARG A 18 3.48 14.27 15.10
CA ARG A 18 2.64 15.20 14.31
C ARG A 18 2.21 14.62 12.97
N HIS A 19 2.90 13.59 12.50
CA HIS A 19 2.61 12.87 11.26
C HIS A 19 2.59 11.36 11.51
N PRO A 20 1.67 10.89 12.37
CA PRO A 20 1.67 9.50 12.81
C PRO A 20 1.18 8.53 11.72
N ALA A 21 1.52 7.25 11.84
CA ALA A 21 1.10 6.19 10.91
C ALA A 21 -0.42 6.04 10.83
N GLU A 22 -1.15 6.36 11.91
CA GLU A 22 -2.61 6.33 11.99
C GLU A 22 -3.28 7.24 10.96
N ASN A 23 -2.58 8.28 10.48
CA ASN A 23 -3.09 9.13 9.40
C ASN A 23 -3.37 8.34 8.11
N LEU A 24 -2.68 7.21 7.88
CA LEU A 24 -2.92 6.37 6.71
C LEU A 24 -4.29 5.69 6.74
N LEU A 25 -4.92 5.56 7.91
CA LEU A 25 -6.27 4.98 8.05
C LEU A 25 -7.36 5.92 7.51
N ARG A 26 -7.05 7.22 7.33
CA ARG A 26 -7.98 8.25 6.85
C ARG A 26 -7.31 9.11 5.78
N PRO A 27 -7.06 8.54 4.58
CA PRO A 27 -6.28 9.22 3.55
C PRO A 27 -6.95 10.49 2.99
N ASP A 28 -8.26 10.66 3.18
CA ASP A 28 -9.02 11.84 2.74
C ASP A 28 -8.85 13.05 3.69
N ASP A 29 -8.38 12.84 4.93
CA ASP A 29 -8.18 13.91 5.92
C ASP A 29 -6.93 14.76 5.62
N GLY A 30 -6.15 14.41 4.58
CA GLY A 30 -4.92 15.11 4.21
C GLY A 30 -3.72 14.88 5.15
N GLY A 31 -3.90 13.99 6.13
CA GLY A 31 -2.84 13.51 7.02
C GLY A 31 -1.75 12.76 6.27
N ARG A 32 -0.57 12.63 6.90
CA ARG A 32 0.59 11.91 6.35
C ARG A 32 1.28 11.13 7.45
N TRP A 33 1.98 10.08 7.06
CA TRP A 33 2.91 9.37 7.92
C TRP A 33 4.35 9.75 7.59
N ARG A 34 5.15 10.07 8.60
CA ARG A 34 6.60 10.28 8.47
C ARG A 34 7.36 9.54 9.55
N GLY A 35 8.61 9.20 9.24
CA GLY A 35 9.58 8.80 10.26
C GLY A 35 9.81 9.91 11.30
N ALA A 36 10.20 9.51 12.50
CA ALA A 36 10.42 10.41 13.62
C ALA A 36 11.64 11.33 13.43
N ALA A 37 12.60 10.96 12.57
CA ALA A 37 13.86 11.70 12.41
C ALA A 37 14.31 11.80 10.95
N ALA A 38 15.16 12.81 10.68
CA ALA A 38 15.91 12.87 9.44
C ALA A 38 17.02 11.79 9.42
N GLY A 39 17.38 11.30 8.24
CA GLY A 39 18.47 10.33 8.08
C GLY A 39 18.07 8.86 8.23
N GLU A 40 16.82 8.58 8.59
CA GLU A 40 16.26 7.22 8.54
C GLU A 40 16.34 6.70 7.11
N LYS A 41 16.87 5.48 6.94
CA LYS A 41 17.08 4.88 5.60
C LYS A 41 15.88 4.08 5.12
N GLN A 42 15.13 3.52 6.06
CA GLN A 42 13.98 2.66 5.80
C GLN A 42 12.92 2.87 6.87
N LEU A 43 11.65 2.81 6.47
CA LEU A 43 10.48 2.85 7.34
C LEU A 43 9.56 1.70 6.95
N SER A 44 8.86 1.11 7.91
CA SER A 44 7.79 0.17 7.60
C SER A 44 6.59 0.30 8.53
N VAL A 45 5.41 0.03 7.97
CA VAL A 45 4.14 0.00 8.69
C VAL A 45 3.37 -1.25 8.28
N VAL A 46 2.76 -1.92 9.25
CA VAL A 46 1.82 -3.02 9.02
C VAL A 46 0.41 -2.51 9.29
N LEU A 47 -0.47 -2.66 8.31
CA LEU A 47 -1.85 -2.18 8.32
C LEU A 47 -2.81 -3.36 8.20
N GLU A 48 -3.88 -3.32 8.99
CA GLU A 48 -4.97 -4.29 8.93
C GLU A 48 -6.06 -3.85 7.95
N LEU A 49 -6.49 -4.78 7.10
CA LEU A 49 -7.51 -4.59 6.08
C LEU A 49 -8.89 -4.94 6.65
N GLY A 50 -9.87 -4.09 6.40
CA GLY A 50 -11.25 -4.30 6.81
C GLY A 50 -12.01 -5.25 5.90
N GLY A 51 -13.05 -5.88 6.43
CA GLY A 51 -13.89 -6.83 5.70
C GLY A 51 -13.31 -8.23 5.55
N GLY A 52 -12.22 -8.54 6.24
CA GLY A 52 -11.62 -9.89 6.30
C GLY A 52 -10.73 -10.25 5.10
N PRO A 53 -10.06 -11.41 5.16
CA PRO A 53 -9.07 -11.81 4.16
C PRO A 53 -9.63 -11.88 2.74
N ARG A 54 -8.98 -11.18 1.79
CA ARG A 54 -9.39 -11.15 0.38
C ARG A 54 -8.24 -10.86 -0.58
N PRO A 55 -8.37 -11.21 -1.88
CA PRO A 55 -7.38 -10.86 -2.89
C PRO A 55 -7.25 -9.34 -3.08
N ILE A 56 -6.02 -8.89 -3.33
CA ILE A 56 -5.71 -7.49 -3.61
C ILE A 56 -5.46 -7.33 -5.11
N HIS A 57 -6.20 -6.42 -5.73
CA HIS A 57 -6.17 -6.19 -7.18
C HIS A 57 -5.25 -5.03 -7.57
N SER A 58 -5.28 -3.94 -6.81
CA SER A 58 -4.42 -2.78 -7.08
C SER A 58 -4.11 -1.99 -5.82
N LEU A 59 -3.05 -1.18 -5.92
CA LEU A 59 -2.58 -0.29 -4.85
C LEU A 59 -2.41 1.13 -5.40
N HIS A 60 -2.94 2.13 -4.71
CA HIS A 60 -2.64 3.53 -5.01
C HIS A 60 -1.75 4.08 -3.90
N ILE A 61 -0.60 4.63 -4.26
CA ILE A 61 0.41 5.09 -3.30
C ILE A 61 0.69 6.56 -3.55
N GLY A 62 0.36 7.40 -2.57
CA GLY A 62 0.72 8.81 -2.52
C GLY A 62 2.01 8.99 -1.73
N ASN A 63 3.09 9.39 -2.39
CA ASN A 63 4.39 9.54 -1.75
C ASN A 63 4.44 10.74 -0.78
N ASP A 64 5.40 10.72 0.14
CA ASP A 64 5.87 11.90 0.88
C ASP A 64 7.40 11.83 1.07
N GLY A 65 8.11 11.77 -0.06
CA GLY A 65 9.57 11.82 -0.10
C GLY A 65 10.30 10.50 0.04
N ALA A 66 9.64 9.34 0.00
CA ALA A 66 10.31 8.04 -0.13
C ALA A 66 10.83 7.83 -1.56
N ALA A 67 12.02 7.23 -1.71
CA ALA A 67 12.57 6.92 -3.04
C ALA A 67 11.96 5.63 -3.60
N PHE A 68 11.72 4.64 -2.74
CA PHE A 68 11.19 3.34 -3.10
C PHE A 68 10.06 2.93 -2.17
N VAL A 69 9.15 2.12 -2.71
CA VAL A 69 8.13 1.40 -1.96
C VAL A 69 8.12 -0.07 -2.35
N GLU A 70 7.94 -0.93 -1.36
CA GLU A 70 7.62 -2.34 -1.51
C GLU A 70 6.39 -2.63 -0.65
N VAL A 71 5.49 -3.49 -1.13
CA VAL A 71 4.34 -3.93 -0.33
C VAL A 71 4.34 -5.44 -0.24
N LEU A 72 4.30 -5.94 0.98
CA LEU A 72 4.09 -7.34 1.28
C LEU A 72 2.69 -7.54 1.82
N ALA A 73 2.13 -8.72 1.64
CA ALA A 73 0.83 -9.11 2.16
C ALA A 73 0.98 -10.30 3.11
N GLY A 74 0.12 -10.37 4.12
CA GLY A 74 0.18 -11.39 5.16
C GLY A 74 -1.19 -11.61 5.79
N THR A 75 -1.24 -12.54 6.74
CA THR A 75 -2.47 -12.86 7.48
C THR A 75 -2.30 -12.64 8.98
N ALA A 76 -3.37 -12.28 9.67
CA ALA A 76 -3.39 -12.20 11.13
C ALA A 76 -3.24 -13.56 11.80
N ALA A 77 -3.63 -14.64 11.11
CA ALA A 77 -3.51 -16.02 11.56
C ALA A 77 -2.05 -16.51 11.64
N GLY A 78 -1.09 -15.75 11.10
CA GLY A 78 0.34 -16.05 11.13
C GLY A 78 0.92 -16.37 9.75
N GLY A 79 2.15 -16.88 9.75
CA GLY A 79 2.94 -17.11 8.55
C GLY A 79 3.77 -15.90 8.10
N ASP A 80 4.56 -16.12 7.06
CA ASP A 80 5.45 -15.10 6.51
C ASP A 80 4.71 -14.14 5.58
N PHE A 81 5.12 -12.86 5.63
CA PHE A 81 4.68 -11.87 4.65
C PHE A 81 5.25 -12.22 3.27
N GLN A 82 4.39 -12.21 2.26
CA GLN A 82 4.76 -12.48 0.87
C GLN A 82 4.79 -11.19 0.07
N VAL A 83 5.78 -11.03 -0.82
CA VAL A 83 5.87 -9.85 -1.69
C VAL A 83 4.62 -9.79 -2.57
N LEU A 84 3.89 -8.67 -2.48
CA LEU A 84 2.72 -8.37 -3.30
C LEU A 84 3.07 -7.38 -4.40
N LEU A 85 3.72 -6.27 -4.05
CA LEU A 85 4.31 -5.30 -4.96
C LEU A 85 5.83 -5.35 -4.77
N PRO A 86 6.61 -5.81 -5.77
CA PRO A 86 8.07 -5.73 -5.72
C PRO A 86 8.53 -4.28 -5.56
N THR A 87 9.74 -4.09 -5.06
CA THR A 87 10.33 -2.75 -4.91
C THR A 87 10.17 -1.89 -6.17
N ALA A 88 9.49 -0.75 -6.01
CA ALA A 88 9.15 0.18 -7.08
C ALA A 88 9.62 1.59 -6.74
N ALA A 89 10.18 2.29 -7.74
CA ALA A 89 10.69 3.66 -7.56
C ALA A 89 9.55 4.69 -7.50
N LEU A 90 9.48 5.47 -6.42
CA LEU A 90 8.62 6.65 -6.33
C LEU A 90 9.37 7.93 -6.71
N MET A 91 10.69 7.96 -6.55
CA MET A 91 11.55 9.08 -6.92
C MET A 91 12.85 8.59 -7.56
N SER A 92 13.42 9.41 -8.44
CA SER A 92 14.80 9.23 -8.88
C SER A 92 15.80 9.68 -7.79
N PRO A 93 17.08 9.26 -7.87
CA PRO A 93 18.11 9.77 -6.96
C PRO A 93 18.29 11.30 -7.04
N ALA A 94 18.13 11.89 -8.23
CA ALA A 94 18.23 13.34 -8.42
C ALA A 94 17.07 14.08 -7.75
N GLU A 95 15.83 13.61 -7.97
CA GLU A 95 14.63 14.14 -7.30
C GLU A 95 14.75 14.03 -5.78
N SER A 96 15.25 12.90 -5.28
CA SER A 96 15.42 12.66 -3.85
C SER A 96 16.39 13.65 -3.21
N ARG A 97 17.55 13.89 -3.83
CA ARG A 97 18.54 14.87 -3.35
C ARG A 97 18.01 16.30 -3.42
N ALA A 98 17.34 16.65 -4.52
CA ALA A 98 16.77 17.98 -4.71
C ALA A 98 15.52 18.25 -3.88
N GLY A 99 14.81 17.20 -3.45
CA GLY A 99 13.52 17.35 -2.79
C GLY A 99 12.38 17.76 -3.70
N ALA A 100 12.46 17.43 -4.99
CA ALA A 100 11.41 17.68 -5.97
C ALA A 100 10.39 16.54 -6.00
N GLU A 101 9.17 16.78 -6.47
CA GLU A 101 8.15 15.73 -6.71
C GLU A 101 7.84 14.81 -5.50
N LEU A 102 7.97 15.31 -4.27
CA LEU A 102 7.80 14.54 -3.03
C LEU A 102 6.44 13.84 -2.92
N ARG A 103 5.42 14.40 -3.58
CA ARG A 103 4.01 14.00 -3.46
C ARG A 103 3.49 13.23 -4.66
N ARG A 104 4.39 12.64 -5.46
CA ARG A 104 4.00 11.82 -6.62
C ARG A 104 3.04 10.72 -6.19
N VAL A 105 1.92 10.60 -6.92
CA VAL A 105 1.00 9.47 -6.79
C VAL A 105 1.34 8.44 -7.86
N ARG A 106 1.42 7.17 -7.47
CA ARG A 106 1.55 6.05 -8.40
C ARG A 106 0.42 5.05 -8.17
N ILE A 107 -0.16 4.59 -9.27
CA ILE A 107 -1.16 3.52 -9.31
C ILE A 107 -0.43 2.26 -9.76
N PHE A 108 -0.61 1.19 -8.99
CA PHE A 108 -0.06 -0.13 -9.27
C PHE A 108 -1.22 -1.08 -9.56
N GLY A 109 -1.43 -1.37 -10.84
CA GLY A 109 -2.45 -2.31 -11.31
C GLY A 109 -2.01 -3.77 -11.14
N PRO A 110 -2.88 -4.74 -11.51
CA PRO A 110 -2.58 -6.17 -11.45
C PRO A 110 -1.28 -6.57 -12.14
N GLU A 111 -0.90 -5.87 -13.20
CA GLU A 111 0.32 -6.09 -13.97
C GLU A 111 1.60 -5.73 -13.19
N ASN A 112 1.48 -4.91 -12.14
CA ASN A 112 2.60 -4.56 -11.26
C ASN A 112 2.71 -5.48 -10.04
N LEU A 113 1.68 -6.29 -9.77
CA LEU A 113 1.64 -7.17 -8.60
C LEU A 113 2.19 -8.56 -8.93
N VAL A 114 2.75 -9.22 -7.92
CA VAL A 114 3.18 -10.62 -8.02
C VAL A 114 1.94 -11.50 -8.17
N LYS A 115 1.76 -12.09 -9.36
CA LYS A 115 0.54 -12.86 -9.73
C LYS A 115 0.11 -13.90 -8.70
N ASN A 116 1.06 -14.64 -8.11
CA ASN A 116 0.73 -15.68 -7.13
C ASN A 116 0.27 -15.08 -5.81
N SER A 117 0.94 -14.02 -5.34
CA SER A 117 0.57 -13.32 -4.10
C SER A 117 -0.78 -12.60 -4.24
N ALA A 118 -1.01 -11.92 -5.37
CA ALA A 118 -2.24 -11.17 -5.61
C ALA A 118 -3.53 -12.03 -5.66
N LYS A 119 -3.41 -13.33 -5.93
CA LYS A 119 -4.54 -14.29 -5.95
C LYS A 119 -4.90 -14.84 -4.57
N LEU A 120 -4.00 -14.73 -3.60
CA LEU A 120 -4.24 -15.20 -2.24
C LEU A 120 -5.06 -14.18 -1.45
N SER A 121 -5.71 -14.65 -0.39
CA SER A 121 -6.51 -13.80 0.50
C SER A 121 -5.66 -13.25 1.64
N TRP A 122 -5.69 -11.93 1.80
CA TRP A 122 -4.89 -11.21 2.80
C TRP A 122 -5.76 -10.31 3.66
N ASP A 123 -5.42 -10.19 4.94
CA ASP A 123 -6.04 -9.24 5.88
C ASP A 123 -5.02 -8.23 6.43
N ARG A 124 -3.75 -8.33 6.02
CA ARG A 124 -2.68 -7.39 6.39
C ARG A 124 -1.81 -7.05 5.20
N ILE A 125 -1.35 -5.81 5.16
CA ILE A 125 -0.24 -5.38 4.31
C ILE A 125 0.90 -4.82 5.15
N ARG A 126 2.13 -5.04 4.71
CA ARG A 126 3.31 -4.34 5.20
C ARG A 126 3.81 -3.44 4.08
N VAL A 127 3.79 -2.13 4.32
CA VAL A 127 4.40 -1.16 3.41
C VAL A 127 5.81 -0.88 3.91
N VAL A 128 6.79 -1.11 3.06
CA VAL A 128 8.20 -0.83 3.32
C VAL A 128 8.63 0.29 2.39
N LEU A 129 9.21 1.35 2.96
CA LEU A 129 9.67 2.52 2.24
C LEU A 129 11.16 2.69 2.45
N SER A 130 11.89 3.15 1.43
CA SER A 130 13.32 3.43 1.54
C SER A 130 13.69 4.77 0.90
N GLN A 131 14.62 5.50 1.53
CA GLN A 131 15.15 6.77 1.02
C GLN A 131 16.67 6.85 1.26
N PRO A 132 17.50 6.20 0.43
CA PRO A 132 18.94 6.18 0.62
C PRO A 132 19.63 7.47 0.15
N TYR A 133 18.94 8.35 -0.57
CA TYR A 133 19.55 9.49 -1.27
C TYR A 133 19.35 10.84 -0.56
N CYS A 134 18.54 10.89 0.49
CA CYS A 134 18.28 12.11 1.26
C CYS A 134 18.31 11.81 2.76
N GLN A 135 19.25 12.44 3.48
CA GLN A 135 19.40 12.27 4.93
C GLN A 135 19.02 13.51 5.73
N SER A 136 18.69 14.62 5.07
CA SER A 136 18.50 15.93 5.72
C SER A 136 17.06 16.21 6.18
N ARG A 137 16.09 15.39 5.80
CA ARG A 137 14.66 15.63 6.05
C ARG A 137 13.94 14.34 6.42
N PRO A 138 12.94 14.39 7.32
CA PRO A 138 11.99 13.31 7.50
C PRO A 138 11.16 13.11 6.23
N TRP A 139 10.78 11.86 5.99
CA TRP A 139 10.04 11.41 4.82
C TRP A 139 9.10 10.28 5.22
N GLY A 140 8.19 9.90 4.33
CA GLY A 140 7.28 8.79 4.56
C GLY A 140 6.27 8.66 3.43
N LEU A 141 4.99 8.60 3.78
CA LEU A 141 3.89 8.34 2.86
C LEU A 141 2.72 9.27 3.15
N SER A 142 2.13 9.81 2.07
CA SER A 142 0.88 10.56 2.19
C SER A 142 -0.30 9.61 2.35
N PHE A 143 -0.44 8.62 1.49
CA PHE A 143 -1.48 7.59 1.61
C PHE A 143 -1.09 6.28 0.95
N VAL A 144 -1.73 5.20 1.38
CA VAL A 144 -1.86 3.95 0.63
C VAL A 144 -3.32 3.56 0.60
N ARG A 145 -3.85 3.25 -0.59
CA ARG A 145 -5.19 2.71 -0.78
C ARG A 145 -5.10 1.35 -1.44
N VAL A 146 -5.94 0.44 -1.00
CA VAL A 146 -5.94 -0.97 -1.43
C VAL A 146 -7.29 -1.25 -2.07
N PHE A 147 -7.31 -1.89 -3.23
CA PHE A 147 -8.56 -2.17 -3.93
C PHE A 147 -8.70 -3.67 -4.21
N ALA A 148 -9.90 -4.20 -4.00
CA ALA A 148 -10.22 -5.55 -4.43
C ALA A 148 -10.59 -5.56 -5.91
N ALA A 149 -10.62 -6.75 -6.50
CA ALA A 149 -11.16 -6.91 -7.84
C ALA A 149 -12.64 -6.47 -7.86
N PRO A 150 -13.16 -5.96 -8.99
CA PRO A 150 -14.60 -5.86 -9.16
C PRO A 150 -15.24 -7.22 -8.91
N GLU A 151 -16.38 -7.27 -8.21
CA GLU A 151 -17.19 -8.48 -8.21
C GLU A 151 -17.61 -8.73 -9.67
N GLU A 152 -17.23 -9.88 -10.23
CA GLU A 152 -17.89 -10.35 -11.44
C GLU A 152 -19.35 -10.62 -11.06
N GLU A 153 -20.28 -9.82 -11.58
CA GLU A 153 -21.68 -10.22 -11.58
C GLU A 153 -21.73 -11.62 -12.16
N LYS A 154 -22.07 -12.60 -11.33
CA LYS A 154 -22.38 -13.96 -11.79
C LYS A 154 -23.55 -13.80 -12.76
N ARG A 155 -23.25 -13.73 -14.05
CA ARG A 155 -24.23 -13.86 -15.10
C ARG A 155 -24.73 -15.29 -15.02
N SER A 156 -25.81 -15.49 -14.26
CA SER A 156 -26.55 -16.75 -14.26
C SER A 156 -26.83 -17.09 -15.72
N PRO A 157 -26.47 -18.29 -16.21
CA PRO A 157 -26.98 -18.73 -17.51
C PRO A 157 -28.49 -18.90 -17.34
N GLU A 158 -29.27 -17.89 -17.76
CA GLU A 158 -30.69 -18.05 -17.97
C GLU A 158 -30.88 -19.20 -18.96
N GLY A 159 -31.61 -20.22 -18.50
CA GLY A 159 -31.81 -21.46 -19.22
C GLY A 159 -32.35 -21.20 -20.62
N GLN A 160 -31.68 -21.77 -21.62
CA GLN A 160 -32.33 -22.09 -22.87
C GLN A 160 -33.40 -23.13 -22.56
N VAL A 161 -34.63 -22.65 -22.36
CA VAL A 161 -35.82 -23.50 -22.43
C VAL A 161 -35.90 -23.95 -23.88
N SER A 162 -35.67 -25.23 -24.09
CA SER A 162 -35.93 -25.92 -25.34
C SER A 162 -37.43 -25.95 -25.57
N ASP A 163 -37.93 -25.16 -26.51
CA ASP A 163 -39.24 -25.37 -27.11
C ASP A 163 -39.04 -26.02 -28.49
N LEU A 164 -39.39 -27.31 -28.50
CA LEU A 164 -39.93 -28.17 -29.57
C LEU A 164 -39.62 -27.82 -31.04
#